data_AF-A0A376S793-F1
#
_entry.id   AF-A0A376S793-F1
#
_cell.length_a   1.000
_cell.length_b   1.000
_cell.length_c   1.000
_cell.angle_alpha   90.00
_cell.angle_beta   90.00
_cell.angle_gamma   90.00
#
_symmetry.space_group_name_H-M   'P 1'
#
loop_
_entity.id
_entity.type
_entity.pdbx_description
1 polymer ?
#
loop_
_entity_poly.entity_id
_entity_poly.type
_entity_poly.pdbx_seq_one_letter_code
_entity_poly.pdbx_strand_id
1 'polypeptide(L)'
;MRFCLILNHSTVSSRCSHHKAPPPNARLSDSITVIAGLNDQLQSWHGTPYRYGGMTRRGVDCSGFVVVTMRASFRFAAAPRN
;
A
#
# COMPACT_ATOMS: atom_id res chain seq x y z
N MET A 1 -42.88 -30.18 26.46
CA MET A 1 -42.58 -29.09 27.42
C MET A 1 -41.36 -28.33 26.92
N ARG A 2 -41.57 -27.01 26.72
CA ARG A 2 -40.58 -25.92 26.66
C ARG A 2 -39.53 -25.90 25.54
N PHE A 3 -39.97 -25.35 24.41
CA PHE A 3 -39.17 -24.48 23.56
C PHE A 3 -38.48 -23.39 24.41
N CYS A 4 -37.16 -23.35 24.42
CA CYS A 4 -36.40 -22.18 24.84
C CYS A 4 -35.58 -21.68 23.64
N LEU A 5 -36.31 -21.09 22.67
CA LEU A 5 -35.76 -20.12 21.74
C LEU A 5 -35.38 -18.86 22.53
N ILE A 6 -34.16 -18.80 23.06
CA ILE A 6 -33.62 -17.54 23.55
C ILE A 6 -32.84 -16.88 22.41
N LEU A 7 -33.60 -16.10 21.64
CA LEU A 7 -33.10 -14.97 20.87
C LEU A 7 -32.43 -13.98 21.84
N ASN A 8 -31.12 -14.08 22.02
CA ASN A 8 -30.34 -12.99 22.58
C ASN A 8 -29.60 -12.28 21.45
N HIS A 9 -30.19 -11.16 21.07
CA HIS A 9 -29.66 -10.11 20.22
C HIS A 9 -28.34 -9.59 20.82
N SER A 10 -27.23 -10.25 20.51
CA SER A 10 -25.92 -9.65 20.69
C SER A 10 -25.75 -8.64 19.56
N THR A 11 -26.12 -7.39 19.81
CA THR A 11 -25.80 -6.25 18.95
C THR A 11 -24.29 -6.24 18.73
N VAL A 12 -23.83 -6.80 17.62
CA VAL A 12 -22.45 -6.64 17.18
C VAL A 12 -22.32 -5.17 16.87
N SER A 13 -21.65 -4.45 17.77
CA SER A 13 -21.25 -3.07 17.60
C SER A 13 -20.58 -2.96 16.23
N SER A 14 -21.26 -2.34 15.28
CA SER A 14 -20.67 -1.94 14.01
C SER A 14 -19.64 -0.87 14.33
N ARG A 15 -18.40 -1.29 14.62
CA ARG A 15 -17.25 -0.39 14.69
C ARG A 15 -17.00 0.06 13.26
N CYS A 16 -17.70 1.10 12.83
CA CYS A 16 -17.27 1.93 11.72
C CYS A 16 -15.94 2.55 12.11
N SER A 17 -14.85 1.82 11.90
CA SER A 17 -13.50 2.37 11.87
C SER A 17 -13.49 3.34 10.71
N HIS A 18 -13.81 4.60 11.01
CA HIS A 18 -13.57 5.73 10.14
C HIS A 18 -12.06 5.88 10.06
N HIS A 19 -11.41 5.04 9.25
CA HIS A 19 -10.03 5.28 8.85
C HIS A 19 -10.09 6.55 8.01
N LYS A 20 -9.81 7.68 8.65
CA LYS A 20 -9.66 8.93 7.93
C LYS A 20 -8.43 8.70 7.05
N ALA A 21 -8.64 8.52 5.75
CA ALA A 21 -7.54 8.44 4.81
C ALA A 21 -6.66 9.68 5.03
N PRO A 22 -5.32 9.53 5.05
CA PRO A 22 -4.44 10.68 5.14
C PRO A 22 -4.86 11.73 4.10
N PRO A 23 -4.77 13.03 4.42
CA PRO A 23 -5.05 14.06 3.42
C PRO A 23 -4.24 13.76 2.15
N PRO A 24 -4.84 13.92 0.96
CA PRO A 24 -4.14 13.68 -0.29
C PRO A 24 -2.82 14.44 -0.28
N ASN A 25 -1.71 13.74 -0.54
CA ASN A 25 -0.41 14.39 -0.61
C ASN A 25 -0.47 15.44 -1.74
N ALA A 26 -0.51 16.73 -1.40
CA ALA A 26 -0.59 17.83 -2.37
C ALA A 26 0.58 17.86 -3.38
N ARG A 27 1.65 17.09 -3.11
CA ARG A 27 2.75 16.85 -4.07
C ARG A 27 2.38 15.92 -5.23
N LEU A 28 1.32 15.13 -5.10
CA LEU A 28 0.81 14.26 -6.17
C LEU A 28 -0.07 15.02 -7.17
N SER A 29 -0.55 16.21 -6.81
CA SER A 29 -1.31 17.08 -7.71
C SER A 29 -0.43 17.72 -8.79
N ASP A 30 0.88 17.78 -8.59
CA ASP A 30 1.84 18.32 -9.55
C ASP A 30 2.46 17.17 -10.36
N SER A 31 2.01 17.01 -11.61
CA SER A 31 2.47 15.91 -12.47
C SER A 31 3.95 16.02 -12.83
N ILE A 32 4.49 17.23 -12.92
CA ILE A 32 5.91 17.48 -13.24
C ILE A 32 6.79 16.91 -12.12
N THR A 33 6.44 17.19 -10.87
CA THR A 33 7.16 16.73 -9.68
C THR A 33 7.07 15.20 -9.55
N VAL A 34 5.91 14.62 -9.83
CA VAL A 34 5.72 13.15 -9.81
C VAL A 34 6.58 12.47 -10.89
N ILE A 35 6.57 13.00 -12.12
CA ILE A 35 7.36 12.45 -13.24
C ILE A 35 8.86 12.55 -12.93
N ALA A 36 9.32 13.70 -12.42
CA ALA A 36 10.72 13.88 -12.04
C ALA A 36 11.15 12.87 -10.96
N GLY A 37 10.36 12.69 -9.90
CA GLY A 37 10.67 11.72 -8.84
C GLY A 37 10.67 10.26 -9.32
N LEU A 38 9.78 9.90 -10.24
CA LEU A 38 9.77 8.56 -10.85
C LEU A 38 11.00 8.33 -11.74
N ASN A 39 11.41 9.34 -12.52
CA ASN A 39 12.62 9.27 -13.34
C ASN A 39 13.88 9.14 -12.49
N ASP A 40 13.98 9.88 -11.38
CA ASP A 40 15.12 9.75 -10.45
C ASP A 40 15.16 8.35 -9.83
N GLN A 41 14.00 7.80 -9.46
CA GLN A 41 13.91 6.43 -8.98
C GLN A 41 14.36 5.43 -10.05
N LEU A 42 13.87 5.56 -11.29
CA LEU A 42 14.26 4.69 -12.40
C LEU A 42 15.77 4.76 -12.65
N GLN A 43 16.33 5.96 -12.73
CA GLN A 43 17.77 6.17 -12.92
C GLN A 43 18.58 5.56 -11.78
N SER A 44 18.14 5.75 -10.54
CA SER A 44 18.86 5.16 -9.41
C SER A 44 18.87 3.64 -9.53
N TRP A 45 17.76 2.98 -9.89
CA TRP A 45 17.66 1.52 -9.97
C TRP A 45 18.19 0.92 -11.28
N HIS A 46 18.60 1.76 -12.23
CA HIS A 46 19.19 1.33 -13.49
C HIS A 46 20.37 0.37 -13.25
N GLY A 47 20.40 -0.73 -13.99
CA GLY A 47 21.41 -1.78 -13.86
C GLY A 47 21.19 -2.78 -12.72
N THR A 48 20.13 -2.65 -11.91
CA THR A 48 19.76 -3.66 -10.91
C THR A 48 19.36 -4.97 -11.62
N PRO A 49 19.99 -6.12 -11.34
CA PRO A 49 19.64 -7.38 -11.99
C PRO A 49 18.20 -7.80 -11.73
N TYR A 50 17.52 -8.41 -12.72
CA TYR A 50 16.22 -9.01 -12.47
C TYR A 50 16.35 -10.24 -11.57
N ARG A 51 15.56 -10.32 -10.50
CA ARG A 51 15.45 -11.51 -9.65
C ARG A 51 14.00 -11.71 -9.23
N TYR A 52 13.44 -12.87 -9.55
CA TYR A 52 12.08 -13.23 -9.14
C TYR A 52 11.92 -13.16 -7.61
N GLY A 53 10.90 -12.48 -7.11
CA GLY A 53 10.68 -12.19 -5.68
C GLY A 53 11.66 -11.18 -5.08
N GLY A 54 12.52 -10.56 -5.90
CA GLY A 54 13.54 -9.62 -5.47
C GLY A 54 12.97 -8.26 -5.08
N MET A 55 13.53 -7.67 -4.02
CA MET A 55 13.08 -6.39 -3.46
C MET A 55 14.26 -5.44 -3.18
N THR A 56 15.46 -5.71 -3.72
CA THR A 56 16.70 -5.04 -3.31
C THR A 56 17.55 -4.63 -4.50
N ARG A 57 18.59 -3.82 -4.25
CA ARG A 57 19.59 -3.42 -5.24
C ARG A 57 20.47 -4.57 -5.76
N ARG A 58 20.45 -5.73 -5.10
CA ARG A 58 21.10 -6.97 -5.59
C ARG A 58 20.20 -7.76 -6.54
N GLY A 59 18.95 -7.35 -6.66
CA GLY A 59 18.03 -7.78 -7.69
C GLY A 59 16.57 -7.64 -7.30
N VAL A 60 15.76 -7.32 -8.29
CA VAL A 60 14.36 -6.90 -8.13
C VAL A 60 13.49 -7.54 -9.21
N ASP A 61 12.24 -7.85 -8.89
CA ASP A 61 11.25 -8.21 -9.91
C ASP A 61 10.35 -7.01 -10.29
N CYS A 62 9.50 -7.19 -11.30
CA CYS A 62 8.61 -6.13 -11.78
C CYS A 62 7.66 -5.62 -10.67
N SER A 63 7.07 -6.54 -9.91
CA SER A 63 6.13 -6.21 -8.83
C SER A 63 6.81 -5.54 -7.64
N GLY A 64 8.02 -5.99 -7.31
CA GLY A 64 8.84 -5.51 -6.22
C GLY A 64 9.38 -4.12 -6.50
N PHE A 65 9.77 -3.85 -7.75
CA PHE A 65 10.18 -2.50 -8.16
C PHE A 65 9.02 -1.50 -8.01
N VAL A 66 7.80 -1.85 -8.41
CA VAL A 66 6.61 -1.01 -8.22
C VAL A 66 6.34 -0.78 -6.73
N VAL A 67 6.37 -1.81 -5.91
CA VAL A 67 6.15 -1.69 -4.46
C VAL A 67 7.20 -0.80 -3.79
N VAL A 68 8.48 -0.99 -4.10
CA VAL A 68 9.56 -0.18 -3.52
C VAL A 68 9.44 1.28 -3.95
N THR A 69 9.12 1.53 -5.23
CA THR A 69 8.92 2.87 -5.77
C THR A 69 7.72 3.56 -5.11
N MET A 70 6.58 2.88 -5.00
CA MET A 70 5.41 3.46 -4.36
C MET A 70 5.59 3.70 -2.86
N ARG A 71 6.34 2.84 -2.17
CA ARG A 71 6.68 3.06 -0.75
C ARG A 71 7.60 4.27 -0.57
N ALA A 72 8.59 4.44 -1.46
CA ALA A 72 9.52 5.56 -1.41
C ALA A 72 8.83 6.89 -1.78
N SER A 73 8.08 6.92 -2.88
CA SER A 73 7.48 8.15 -3.41
C SER A 73 6.22 8.58 -2.67
N PHE A 74 5.45 7.63 -2.14
CA PHE A 74 4.09 7.94 -1.67
C PHE A 74 3.80 7.66 -0.20
N ARG A 75 4.79 7.20 0.58
CA ARG A 75 4.62 6.84 2.02
C ARG A 75 3.28 6.11 2.25
N PHE A 76 2.88 5.22 1.35
CA PHE A 76 1.76 4.32 1.62
C PHE A 76 2.20 3.50 2.83
N ALA A 77 1.73 3.89 4.01
CA ALA A 77 1.94 3.15 5.24
C ALA A 77 1.43 1.73 4.97
N ALA A 78 2.38 0.80 4.86
CA ALA A 78 2.23 -0.64 4.71
C ALA A 78 0.78 -1.10 4.42
N ALA A 79 0.41 -1.20 3.14
CA ALA A 79 -0.73 -2.04 2.80
C ALA A 79 -0.38 -3.48 3.23
N PRO A 80 -1.18 -4.12 4.11
CA PRO A 80 -0.94 -5.50 4.50
C PRO A 80 -1.08 -6.37 3.25
N ARG A 81 -0.06 -7.20 2.99
CA ARG A 81 -0.13 -8.22 1.93
C ARG A 81 -0.88 -9.44 2.49
N ASN A 82 -1.85 -9.93 1.71
CA ASN A 82 -2.31 -11.32 1.74
C ASN A 82 -1.24 -12.20 1.11
#